data_AF-A0A9X4LD91-F1
#
_entry.id   AF-A0A9X4LD91-F1
#
_cell.length_a   1.000
_cell.length_b   1.000
_cell.length_c   1.000
_cell.angle_alpha   90.00
_cell.angle_beta   90.00
_cell.angle_gamma   90.00
#
_symmetry.space_group_name_H-M   'P 1'
#
loop_
_entity.id
_entity.type
_entity.pdbx_description
1 polymer ?
#
loop_
_entity_poly.entity_id
_entity_poly.type
_entity_poly.pdbx_seq_one_letter_code
_entity_poly.pdbx_strand_id
1 'polypeptide(L)' 'MDDLYSLLREEALQLSSEFRKASIQGRGTSQEVADFRENAVQAFLGRYFPFPHRIAKGKVRDSFGNVSASITRF' A
#
# COMPACT_ATOMS: atom_id res chain seq x y z
N MET A 1 20.64 17.31 -2.51
CA MET A 1 20.06 16.57 -1.37
C MET A 1 18.73 17.18 -0.96
N ASP A 2 18.63 18.51 -0.85
CA ASP A 2 17.38 19.20 -0.50
C ASP A 2 16.22 18.93 -1.47
N ASP A 3 16.49 18.84 -2.77
CA ASP A 3 15.45 18.53 -3.76
C ASP A 3 14.89 17.11 -3.61
N LEU A 4 15.76 16.14 -3.29
CA LEU A 4 15.34 14.75 -3.03
C LEU A 4 14.45 14.67 -1.79
N TYR A 5 14.84 15.33 -0.70
CA TYR A 5 14.02 15.39 0.51
C TYR A 5 12.69 16.11 0.27
N SER A 6 12.69 17.14 -0.58
CA SER A 6 11.48 17.88 -0.95
C SER A 6 10.53 16.98 -1.76
N LEU A 7 11.04 16.24 -2.74
CA LEU A 7 10.27 15.25 -3.49
C LEU A 7 9.67 14.16 -2.59
N LEU A 8 10.47 13.59 -1.69
CA LEU A 8 9.99 12.58 -0.73
C LEU A 8 8.91 13.14 0.21
N ARG A 9 9.00 14.42 0.55
CA ARG A 9 7.99 15.09 1.40
C ARG A 9 6.68 15.26 0.67
N GLU A 10 6.70 15.69 -0.59
CA GLU A 10 5.50 15.79 -1.42
C GLU A 10 4.82 14.43 -1.62
N GLU A 11 5.61 13.39 -1.89
CA GLU A 11 5.11 12.00 -1.98
C GLU A 11 4.44 11.54 -0.67
N ALA A 12 5.04 11.85 0.49
CA ALA A 12 4.46 11.53 1.79
C ALA A 12 3.14 12.30 2.04
N LEU A 13 3.05 13.56 1.61
CA LEU A 13 1.83 14.37 1.69
C LEU A 13 0.74 13.80 0.79
N GLN A 14 1.08 13.37 -0.43
CA GLN A 14 0.16 12.74 -1.36
C GLN A 14 -0.41 11.44 -0.78
N LEU A 15 0.44 10.55 -0.25
CA LEU A 15 -0.01 9.31 0.39
C LEU A 15 -0.92 9.58 1.59
N SER A 16 -0.57 10.57 2.42
CA SER A 16 -1.39 11.00 3.55
C SER A 16 -2.76 11.53 3.10
N SER A 17 -2.81 12.21 1.96
CA SER A 17 -4.06 12.69 1.36
C SER A 17 -4.96 11.53 0.90
N GLU A 18 -4.38 10.53 0.23
CA GLU A 18 -5.11 9.31 -0.17
C GLU A 18 -5.66 8.56 1.04
N PHE A 19 -4.94 8.50 2.16
CA PHE A 19 -5.47 7.90 3.40
C PHE A 19 -6.65 8.67 3.99
N ARG A 20 -6.64 10.00 3.95
CA ARG A 20 -7.79 10.81 4.36
C ARG A 20 -8.99 10.57 3.46
N LYS A 21 -8.77 10.51 2.14
CA LYS A 21 -9.80 10.19 1.16
C LYS A 21 -10.38 8.80 1.39
N ALA A 22 -9.55 7.79 1.64
CA ALA A 22 -9.97 6.44 2.01
C ALA A 22 -10.85 6.43 3.27
N SER A 23 -10.50 7.21 4.30
CA SER A 23 -11.32 7.35 5.50
C SER A 23 -12.66 8.04 5.27
N ILE A 24 -12.75 8.95 4.30
CA ILE A 24 -14.02 9.60 3.92
C ILE A 24 -14.87 8.67 3.04
N GLN A 25 -14.25 7.88 2.17
CA GLN A 25 -14.93 6.93 1.28
C GLN A 25 -15.45 5.71 2.03
N GLY A 26 -14.66 5.15 2.96
CA GLY A 26 -15.04 4.00 3.79
C GLY A 26 -15.97 4.33 4.96
N ARG A 27 -16.98 5.18 4.74
CA ARG A 27 -17.99 5.54 5.76
C ARG A 27 -18.80 4.34 6.27
N GLY A 28 -18.72 3.17 5.63
CA GLY A 28 -19.47 1.98 5.98
C GLY A 28 -18.81 1.12 7.06
N THR A 29 -17.51 0.84 6.99
CA THR A 29 -16.80 -0.02 7.99
C THR A 29 -15.29 0.23 8.08
N SER A 30 -14.68 -0.17 9.20
CA SER A 30 -13.20 -0.19 9.35
C SER A 30 -12.49 -1.05 8.31
N GLN A 31 -13.15 -2.11 7.83
CA GLN A 31 -12.64 -3.00 6.80
C GLN A 31 -12.51 -2.29 5.45
N GLU A 32 -13.54 -1.54 5.03
CA GLU A 32 -13.50 -0.76 3.79
C GLU A 32 -12.40 0.31 3.82
N VAL A 33 -12.24 1.01 4.94
CA VAL A 33 -11.14 1.98 5.12
C VAL A 33 -9.78 1.30 4.97
N ALA A 34 -9.61 0.09 5.53
CA ALA A 34 -8.39 -0.69 5.39
C ALA A 34 -8.13 -1.08 3.93
N ASP A 35 -9.14 -1.60 3.22
CA ASP A 35 -9.00 -2.00 1.81
C ASP A 35 -8.67 -0.81 0.90
N PHE A 36 -9.29 0.36 1.11
CA PHE A 36 -8.94 1.58 0.36
C PHE A 36 -7.51 2.06 0.64
N ARG A 37 -7.04 1.98 1.90
CA ARG A 37 -5.68 2.35 2.26
C ARG A 37 -4.65 1.38 1.69
N GLU A 38 -4.94 0.09 1.70
CA GLU A 38 -4.07 -0.92 1.08
C GLU A 38 -3.88 -0.66 -0.41
N ASN A 39 -4.95 -0.32 -1.14
CA ASN A 39 -4.86 0.06 -2.56
C ASN A 39 -3.96 1.28 -2.78
N ALA A 40 -4.06 2.31 -1.91
CA ALA A 40 -3.20 3.49 -1.98
C ALA A 40 -1.72 3.15 -1.76
N VAL A 41 -1.41 2.26 -0.81
CA VAL A 41 -0.04 1.78 -0.56
C VAL A 41 0.48 0.95 -1.74
N GLN A 42 -0.34 0.05 -2.29
CA GLN A 42 0.04 -0.77 -3.44
C GLN A 42 0.38 0.09 -4.66
N ALA A 43 -0.44 1.11 -4.94
CA ALA A 43 -0.19 2.06 -6.03
C ALA A 43 1.08 2.89 -5.79
N PHE A 44 1.32 3.33 -4.55
CA PHE A 44 2.53 4.05 -4.16
C PHE A 44 3.80 3.19 -4.39
N LEU A 45 3.84 2.00 -3.82
CA LEU A 45 4.99 1.11 -3.96
C LEU A 45 5.22 0.68 -5.42
N GLY A 46 4.15 0.53 -6.20
CA GLY A 46 4.24 0.11 -7.60
C GLY A 46 5.04 1.08 -8.47
N ARG A 47 5.18 2.35 -8.06
CA ARG A 47 6.03 3.33 -8.75
C ARG A 47 7.52 3.07 -8.56
N TYR A 48 7.92 2.46 -7.45
CA TYR A 48 9.32 2.24 -7.07
C TYR A 48 9.81 0.82 -7.37
N PHE A 49 8.90 -0.14 -7.52
CA PHE A 49 9.21 -1.54 -7.83
C PHE A 49 8.64 -1.92 -9.20
N PRO A 50 9.32 -1.52 -10.30
CA PRO A 50 8.93 -1.93 -11.64
C PRO A 50 9.18 -3.43 -11.87
N PHE A 51 8.74 -3.92 -13.03
CA PHE A 51 8.99 -5.29 -13.48
C PHE A 51 10.45 -5.72 -13.23
N PRO A 52 10.69 -6.92 -12.67
CA PRO A 52 9.77 -8.05 -12.52
C PRO A 52 8.94 -8.10 -11.23
N HIS A 53 9.03 -7.08 -10.38
CA HIS A 53 8.34 -7.07 -9.08
C HIS A 53 6.82 -6.96 -9.27
N ARG A 54 6.06 -7.62 -8.38
CA ARG A 54 4.60 -7.60 -8.41
C ARG A 54 4.08 -7.38 -7.00
N ILE A 55 3.40 -6.26 -6.83
CA ILE A 55 2.81 -5.89 -5.55
C ILE A 55 1.37 -6.39 -5.52
N ALA A 56 1.05 -7.26 -4.57
CA ALA A 56 -0.28 -7.87 -4.46
C ALA A 56 -0.62 -8.24 -3.00
N LYS A 57 -1.90 -8.20 -2.67
CA LYS A 57 -2.44 -8.75 -1.41
C LYS A 57 -2.57 -10.27 -1.52
N GLY A 58 -2.08 -11.00 -0.53
CA GLY A 58 -2.22 -12.46 -0.53
C GLY A 58 -1.65 -13.15 0.70
N LYS A 59 -1.77 -14.47 0.71
CA LYS A 59 -1.13 -15.33 1.71
C LYS A 59 0.17 -15.88 1.13
N VAL A 60 1.16 -16.06 1.98
CA VAL A 60 2.41 -16.73 1.63
C VAL A 60 2.32 -18.17 2.11
N ARG A 61 2.56 -19.11 1.20
CA ARG A 61 2.66 -20.53 1.50
C ARG A 61 4.11 -20.97 1.40
N ASP A 62 4.58 -21.68 2.41
CA ASP A 62 5.93 -22.27 2.39
C ASP A 62 5.92 -23.68 1.77
N SER A 63 7.12 -24.23 1.56
CA SER A 63 7.34 -25.58 1.04
C SER A 63 6.93 -26.70 2.01
N PHE A 64 6.69 -26.37 3.29
CA PHE A 64 6.23 -27.32 4.31
C PHE A 64 4.69 -27.31 4.46
N GLY A 65 3.99 -26.48 3.68
CA GLY A 65 2.55 -26.39 3.67
C GLY A 65 1.97 -25.38 4.66
N ASN A 66 2.78 -24.65 5.43
CA ASN A 66 2.30 -23.59 6.32
C ASN A 66 1.85 -22.37 5.50
N VAL A 67 0.84 -21.67 6.01
CA VAL A 67 0.24 -20.51 5.34
C VAL A 67 0.22 -19.32 6.29
N SER A 68 0.71 -18.18 5.82
CA SER A 68 0.69 -16.94 6.58
C SER A 68 -0.72 -16.35 6.70
N ALA A 69 -0.89 -15.40 7.64
CA ALA A 69 -1.97 -14.43 7.55
C ALA A 69 -1.89 -13.64 6.22
N SER A 70 -3.00 -13.03 5.81
CA SER A 70 -3.03 -12.20 4.60
C SER A 70 -2.14 -10.98 4.79
N ILE A 71 -1.22 -10.76 3.86
CA ILE A 71 -0.30 -9.62 3.86
C ILE A 71 -0.21 -9.00 2.46
N THR A 72 0.17 -7.74 2.40
CA THR A 72 0.57 -7.10 1.14
C THR A 72 2.02 -7.50 0.85
N ARG A 73 2.23 -8.23 -0.25
CA ARG A 73 3.54 -8.69 -0.72
C ARG A 73 4.04 -7.79 -1.86
N PHE A 74 5.35 -7.54 -1.89
CA PHE A 74 6.08 -6.82 -2.93
C PHE A 74 7.00 -7.79 -3.70
#